data_AF-A0A6V7L2I5-F1
#
_entry.id   AF-A0A6V7L2I5-F1
#
_cell.length_a   1.000
_cell.length_b   1.000
_cell.length_c   1.000
_cell.angle_alpha   90.00
_cell.angle_beta   90.00
_cell.angle_gamma   90.00
#
_symmetry.space_group_name_H-M   'P 1'
#
loop_
_entity.id
_entity.type
_entity.pdbx_description
1 polymer ?
#
loop_
_entity_poly.entity_id
_entity_poly.type
_entity_poly.pdbx_seq_one_letter_code
_entity_poly.pdbx_strand_id
1 'polypeptide(L)' 'AKARILNPADLYVKTGSSLTLTCLMSQGPHYLGTVAWYRDNQPVVTSARNENDIDAEPRINVETEWSDALTS' A
#
# COMPACT_ATOMS: atom_id res chain seq x y z
N ALA A 1 12.56 2.18 -10.99
CA ALA A 1 11.25 1.49 -10.86
C ALA A 1 10.16 2.41 -11.36
N LYS A 2 9.10 1.87 -11.98
CA LYS A 2 7.89 2.65 -12.32
C LYS A 2 6.76 2.19 -11.42
N ALA A 3 6.15 3.11 -10.69
CA ALA A 3 4.96 2.87 -9.87
C ALA A 3 3.74 3.50 -10.55
N ARG A 4 2.59 2.81 -10.47
CA ARG A 4 1.30 3.30 -10.95
C ARG A 4 0.22 2.93 -9.96
N ILE A 5 -0.56 3.91 -9.53
CA ILE A 5 -1.83 3.65 -8.85
C ILE A 5 -2.85 3.21 -9.90
N LEU A 6 -3.49 2.06 -9.68
CA LEU A 6 -4.48 1.50 -10.61
C LEU A 6 -5.87 2.15 -10.45
N ASN A 7 -6.14 2.71 -9.27
CA ASN A 7 -7.36 3.46 -9.01
C ASN A 7 -7.37 4.78 -9.81
N PRO A 8 -8.54 5.41 -10.00
CA PRO A 8 -8.64 6.75 -10.56
C PRO A 8 -7.80 7.77 -9.77
N ALA A 9 -7.37 8.83 -10.45
CA ALA A 9 -6.62 9.93 -9.81
C ALA A 9 -7.43 10.59 -8.67
N ASP A 10 -8.73 10.73 -8.88
CA ASP A 10 -9.67 11.25 -7.89
C ASP A 10 -10.66 10.17 -7.48
N LEU A 11 -10.78 9.92 -6.17
CA LEU A 11 -11.71 8.96 -5.60
C LEU A 11 -12.57 9.64 -4.54
N TYR A 12 -13.89 9.59 -4.72
CA TYR A 12 -14.85 10.09 -3.74
C TYR A 12 -15.35 8.92 -2.90
N VAL A 13 -15.11 8.99 -1.59
CA VAL A 13 -15.50 7.94 -0.63
C VAL A 13 -16.43 8.51 0.42
N LYS A 14 -17.29 7.66 0.99
CA LYS A 14 -18.15 8.02 2.11
C LYS A 14 -17.37 7.88 3.42
N THR A 15 -17.56 8.83 4.33
CA THR A 15 -16.98 8.78 5.68
C THR A 15 -17.36 7.46 6.37
N GLY A 16 -16.35 6.77 6.92
CA GLY A 16 -16.50 5.48 7.59
C GLY A 16 -16.50 4.27 6.66
N SER A 17 -16.41 4.45 5.35
CA SER A 17 -16.23 3.34 4.41
C SER A 17 -14.76 2.93 4.31
N SER A 18 -14.54 1.64 4.04
CA SER A 18 -13.23 1.10 3.67
C SER A 18 -12.93 1.41 2.21
N LEU A 19 -11.66 1.70 1.91
CA LEU A 19 -11.17 1.91 0.55
C LEU A 19 -9.88 1.10 0.35
N THR A 20 -9.66 0.63 -0.87
CA THR A 20 -8.46 -0.12 -1.26
C THR A 20 -7.78 0.61 -2.42
N LEU A 21 -6.51 0.99 -2.20
CA LEU A 21 -5.64 1.55 -3.24
C LEU A 21 -4.62 0.50 -3.67
N THR A 22 -4.50 0.27 -4.97
CA THR A 22 -3.52 -0.67 -5.52
C THR A 22 -2.41 0.09 -6.25
N CYS A 23 -1.19 -0.07 -5.74
CA CYS A 23 0.02 0.40 -6.42
C CYS A 23 0.67 -0.77 -7.16
N LEU A 24 0.72 -0.69 -8.49
CA LEU A 24 1.49 -1.62 -9.31
C LEU A 24 2.89 -1.05 -9.54
N MET A 25 3.90 -1.77 -9.08
CA MET A 25 5.30 -1.44 -9.29
C MET A 25 5.92 -2.42 -10.29
N SER A 26 6.54 -1.90 -11.34
CA SER A 26 7.34 -2.68 -12.27
C SER A 26 8.79 -2.20 -12.29
N GLN A 27 9.70 -3.15 -12.11
CA GLN A 27 11.13 -3.00 -12.27
C GLN A 27 11.63 -4.21 -13.06
N GLY A 28 12.74 -4.06 -13.78
CA GLY A 28 13.42 -5.19 -14.41
C GLY A 28 13.94 -6.20 -13.37
N PRO A 29 14.88 -7.09 -13.73
CA PRO A 29 15.32 -8.23 -12.90
C PRO A 29 16.04 -7.86 -11.58
N HIS A 30 16.01 -6.60 -11.18
CA HIS A 30 16.62 -6.07 -9.99
C HIS A 30 15.58 -5.94 -8.87
N TYR A 31 16.03 -6.18 -7.64
CA TYR A 31 15.24 -6.03 -6.41
C TYR A 31 14.49 -4.68 -6.37
N LEU A 32 13.18 -4.74 -6.07
CA LEU A 32 12.26 -3.61 -6.07
C LEU A 32 12.46 -2.62 -4.91
N GLY A 33 13.28 -2.98 -3.91
CA GLY A 33 13.55 -2.12 -2.76
C GLY A 33 12.38 -2.09 -1.75
N THR A 34 12.31 -1.01 -0.97
CA THR A 34 11.26 -0.78 0.02
C THR A 34 10.10 0.01 -0.60
N VAL A 35 8.87 -0.43 -0.34
CA VAL A 35 7.65 0.31 -0.70
C VAL A 35 7.21 1.16 0.49
N ALA A 36 6.95 2.45 0.24
CA ALA A 36 6.44 3.37 1.26
C ALA A 36 5.28 4.18 0.67
N TRP A 37 4.21 4.32 1.45
CA TRP A 37 3.06 5.14 1.09
C TRP A 37 3.19 6.53 1.73
N TYR A 38 2.78 7.55 0.99
CA TYR A 38 2.81 8.94 1.44
C TYR A 38 1.44 9.58 1.27
N ARG A 39 1.09 10.44 2.21
CA ARG A 39 -0.08 11.32 2.17
C ARG A 39 0.39 12.73 2.49
N ASP A 40 0.06 13.71 1.65
CA ASP A 40 0.42 15.11 1.86
C ASP A 40 1.93 15.31 2.15
N ASN A 41 2.79 14.61 1.39
CA ASN A 41 4.24 14.57 1.56
C ASN A 41 4.76 14.00 2.89
N GLN A 42 3.89 13.39 3.70
CA GLN A 42 4.27 12.71 4.94
C GLN A 42 4.16 11.18 4.79
N PRO A 43 5.08 10.40 5.35
CA PRO A 43 5.00 8.94 5.30
C PRO A 43 3.76 8.46 6.06
N VAL A 44 3.03 7.53 5.46
CA VAL A 44 1.91 6.88 6.10
C VAL A 44 2.45 5.84 7.09
N VAL A 45 2.21 6.06 8.38
CA VAL A 45 2.55 5.09 9.41
C VAL A 45 1.47 4.01 9.42
N THR A 46 1.89 2.77 9.19
CA THR A 46 1.03 1.60 9.34
C THR A 46 1.36 0.95 10.67
N SER A 47 0.34 0.47 11.39
CA SER A 47 0.57 -0.57 12.39
C SER A 47 0.05 -1.86 11.79
N ALA A 48 0.83 -2.93 11.84
CA ALA A 48 0.25 -4.25 11.72
C ALA A 48 -0.81 -4.38 12.83
N ARG A 49 -2.08 -4.55 12.47
CA ARG A 49 -3.13 -4.80 13.46
C ARG A 49 -2.75 -6.06 14.23
N ASN A 50 -2.51 -5.94 15.53
CA ASN A 50 -2.52 -7.10 16.41
C ASN A 50 -3.98 -7.48 16.64
N GLU A 51 -4.33 -8.77 16.57
CA GLU A 51 -5.72 -9.24 16.75
C GLU A 51 -6.31 -8.83 18.11
N ASN A 52 -5.46 -8.53 19.10
CA ASN A 52 -5.88 -8.09 20.44
C ASN A 52 -6.02 -6.58 20.59
N ASP A 53 -5.75 -5.80 19.55
CA ASP A 53 -5.75 -4.33 19.61
C ASP A 53 -7.12 -3.78 19.16
N ILE A 54 -8.08 -3.83 20.10
CA ILE A 54 -9.48 -3.44 19.87
C ILE A 54 -9.61 -1.91 19.70
N ASP A 55 -8.64 -1.13 20.22
CA ASP A 55 -8.70 0.34 20.29
C ASP A 55 -7.51 1.08 19.63
N ALA A 56 -6.47 0.40 19.13
CA ALA A 56 -5.39 1.09 18.41
C ALA A 56 -5.77 1.37 16.96
N GLU A 57 -6.12 2.63 16.70
CA GLU A 57 -6.02 3.21 15.37
C GLU A 57 -4.55 3.27 14.95
N PRO A 58 -4.23 2.61 13.84
CA PRO A 58 -4.34 3.29 12.56
C PRO A 58 -5.24 2.51 11.59
N ARG A 59 -6.27 3.19 11.09
CA ARG A 59 -7.15 2.81 9.96
C ARG A 59 -6.46 2.31 8.68
N ILE A 60 -5.13 2.36 8.57
CA ILE A 60 -4.41 2.12 7.33
C ILE A 60 -3.57 0.85 7.45
N ASN A 61 -4.03 -0.21 6.80
CA ASN A 61 -3.25 -1.41 6.56
C ASN A 61 -2.61 -1.34 5.17
N VAL A 62 -1.35 -1.76 5.07
CA VAL A 62 -0.64 -1.86 3.79
C VAL A 62 -0.14 -3.27 3.63
N GLU A 63 -0.66 -3.95 2.63
CA GLU A 63 -0.21 -5.28 2.22
C GLU A 63 0.62 -5.14 0.95
N THR A 64 1.80 -5.76 0.93
CA THR A 64 2.68 -5.78 -0.24
C THR A 64 2.90 -7.22 -0.65
N GLU A 65 2.36 -7.59 -1.81
CA GLU A 65 2.54 -8.91 -2.41
C GLU A 65 3.53 -8.82 -3.57
N TRP A 66 4.48 -9.75 -3.61
CA TRP A 66 5.49 -9.86 -4.67
C TRP A 66 5.20 -11.09 -5.51
N SER A 67 5.12 -10.94 -6.83
CA SER A 67 5.14 -12.10 -7.72
C SER A 67 6.59 -12.48 -8.00
N ASP A 68 7.05 -13.62 -7.47
CA ASP A 68 8.36 -14.19 -7.85
C ASP A 68 8.31 -14.59 -9.32
N ALA A 69 8.85 -13.74 -10.19
CA ALA A 69 8.96 -14.02 -11.61
C ALA A 69 10.41 -14.18 -12.03
N LEU A 70 11.17 -15.06 -11.36
CA LEU A 70 12.47 -15.56 -11.83
C LEU A 70 12.74 -16.98 -11.28
N THR A 71 12.17 -18.01 -11.90
CA THR A 71 12.84 -19.32 -11.95
C THR A 71 13.83 -19.26 -13.11
N SER A 72 15.12 -19.45 -12.80
CA SER A 72 16.20 -19.60 -13.81
C SER A 72 16.15 -20.95 -14.50
#